data_AF-A0A1T5FK35-F1
#
_entry.id   AF-A0A1T5FK35-F1
#
_cell.length_a   1.000
_cell.length_b   1.000
_cell.length_c   1.000
_cell.angle_alpha   90.00
_cell.angle_beta   90.00
_cell.angle_gamma   90.00
#
_symmetry.space_group_name_H-M   'P 1'
#
loop_
_entity.id
_entity.type
_entity.pdbx_description
1 polymer ?
#
loop_
_entity_poly.entity_id
_entity_poly.type
_entity_poly.pdbx_seq_one_letter_code
_entity_poly.pdbx_strand_id
1 'polypeptide(L)'
;MALSSIMTRSLLSANTSRQIAHVQHSVKKQMDGHAGVLEAEIKLDGARGADTKKKQEELEETQKKAAELTQTTVNTLAEANEDLQKAAKEDKEVQRAEKAAEKKKAEKAAEKKRAEKKAAEERIEKAAETNASENVEPADGVHVVSSEVKSIDTVSIDIVSEGVSVSSGTVTVSTGKNVDVKA
;
A
#
# COMPACT_ATOMS: atom_id res chain seq x y z
N MET A 1 1.48 -9.27 -4.11
CA MET A 1 1.57 -7.95 -4.77
C MET A 1 0.79 -6.97 -3.92
N ALA A 2 1.46 -6.05 -3.24
CA ALA A 2 0.78 -4.95 -2.54
C ALA A 2 0.38 -3.89 -3.56
N LEU A 3 -0.81 -3.31 -3.44
CA LEU A 3 -1.16 -2.12 -4.21
C LEU A 3 -0.35 -0.94 -3.69
N SER A 4 0.21 -0.14 -4.60
CA SER A 4 0.86 1.12 -4.22
C SER A 4 -0.16 2.16 -3.75
N SER A 5 0.32 3.19 -3.07
CA SER A 5 -0.50 4.33 -2.63
C SER A 5 -1.17 5.04 -3.82
N ILE A 6 -0.46 5.16 -4.95
CA ILE A 6 -0.95 5.76 -6.20
C ILE A 6 -2.13 4.96 -6.74
N MET A 7 -1.96 3.65 -6.88
CA MET A 7 -3.01 2.76 -7.36
C MET A 7 -4.22 2.73 -6.42
N THR A 8 -3.97 2.70 -5.11
CA THR A 8 -5.04 2.71 -4.11
C THR A 8 -5.89 3.97 -4.20
N ARG A 9 -5.26 5.15 -4.35
CA ARG A 9 -5.97 6.42 -4.52
C ARG A 9 -6.77 6.47 -5.83
N SER A 10 -6.17 6.01 -6.92
CA SER A 10 -6.81 6.00 -8.23
C SER A 10 -8.02 5.05 -8.27
N LEU A 11 -7.90 3.86 -7.67
CA LEU A 11 -9.03 2.92 -7.55
C LEU A 11 -10.17 3.47 -6.69
N LEU A 12 -9.84 4.18 -5.60
CA LEU A 12 -10.86 4.85 -4.78
C LEU A 12 -11.57 5.95 -5.57
N SER A 13 -10.82 6.79 -6.29
CA SER A 13 -11.37 7.82 -7.16
C SER A 13 -12.28 7.22 -8.25
N ALA A 14 -11.80 6.20 -8.96
CA ALA A 14 -12.62 5.48 -9.93
C ALA A 14 -13.87 4.86 -9.30
N ASN A 15 -13.80 4.39 -8.06
CA ASN A 15 -14.98 3.91 -7.35
C ASN A 15 -16.00 5.02 -7.10
N THR A 16 -15.57 6.21 -6.67
CA THR A 16 -16.45 7.36 -6.50
C THR A 16 -17.08 7.80 -7.83
N SER A 17 -16.30 7.84 -8.92
CA SER A 17 -16.81 8.16 -10.26
C SER A 17 -17.85 7.15 -10.74
N ARG A 18 -17.65 5.85 -10.49
CA ARG A 18 -18.65 4.81 -10.79
C ARG A 18 -19.92 4.97 -9.97
N GLN A 19 -19.84 5.36 -8.69
CA GLN A 19 -21.02 5.63 -7.87
C GLN A 19 -21.80 6.83 -8.40
N ILE A 20 -21.12 7.92 -8.75
CA ILE A 20 -21.76 9.10 -9.35
C ILE A 20 -22.44 8.72 -10.66
N ALA A 21 -21.75 7.99 -11.55
CA ALA A 21 -22.31 7.50 -12.79
C ALA A 21 -23.55 6.62 -12.58
N HIS A 22 -23.55 5.77 -11.53
CA HIS A 22 -24.71 4.94 -11.20
C HIS A 22 -25.91 5.77 -10.72
N VAL A 23 -25.68 6.79 -9.89
CA VAL A 23 -26.74 7.71 -9.46
C VAL A 23 -27.31 8.47 -10.65
N GLN A 24 -26.45 9.03 -11.51
CA GLN A 24 -26.85 9.72 -12.73
C GLN A 24 -27.63 8.80 -13.68
N HIS A 25 -27.20 7.55 -13.83
CA HIS A 25 -27.92 6.55 -14.61
C HIS A 25 -29.31 6.23 -14.04
N SER A 26 -29.42 6.16 -12.71
CA SER A 26 -30.71 5.93 -12.04
C SER A 26 -31.68 7.10 -12.26
N VAL A 27 -31.17 8.34 -12.16
CA VAL A 27 -31.95 9.55 -12.46
C VAL A 27 -32.37 9.54 -13.93
N LYS A 28 -31.45 9.25 -14.85
CA LYS A 28 -31.79 9.11 -16.28
C LYS A 28 -32.92 8.10 -16.48
N LYS A 29 -32.85 6.92 -15.88
CA LYS A 29 -33.90 5.90 -16.02
C LYS A 29 -35.26 6.40 -15.52
N GLN A 30 -35.29 7.20 -14.45
CA GLN A 30 -36.52 7.85 -14.01
C GLN A 30 -37.03 8.87 -15.03
N MET A 31 -36.14 9.65 -15.65
CA MET A 31 -36.49 10.61 -16.69
C MET A 31 -36.99 9.92 -17.96
N ASP A 32 -36.38 8.80 -18.38
CA ASP A 32 -36.84 8.00 -19.51
C ASP A 32 -38.25 7.43 -19.24
N GLY A 33 -38.52 7.02 -17.99
CA GLY A 33 -39.86 6.60 -17.56
C GLY A 33 -40.88 7.73 -17.58
N HIS A 34 -40.52 8.91 -17.05
CA HIS A 34 -41.36 10.12 -17.06
C HIS A 34 -41.67 10.57 -18.48
N ALA A 35 -40.67 10.58 -19.37
CA ALA A 35 -40.84 10.87 -20.78
C ALA A 35 -41.82 9.88 -21.44
N GLY A 36 -41.73 8.59 -21.12
CA GLY A 36 -42.69 7.59 -21.61
C GLY A 36 -44.13 7.84 -21.14
N VAL A 37 -44.31 8.31 -19.90
CA VAL A 37 -45.64 8.72 -19.39
C VAL A 37 -46.15 9.95 -20.13
N LEU A 38 -45.32 10.99 -20.28
CA LEU A 38 -45.67 12.19 -21.03
C LEU A 38 -46.05 11.87 -22.48
N GLU A 39 -45.31 10.98 -23.16
CA GLU A 39 -45.64 10.52 -24.51
C GLU A 39 -47.02 9.84 -24.58
N ALA A 40 -47.35 9.00 -23.60
CA ALA A 40 -48.65 8.34 -23.52
C ALA A 40 -49.79 9.33 -23.26
N GLU A 41 -49.56 10.28 -22.36
CA GLU A 41 -50.51 11.35 -22.06
C GLU A 41 -50.75 12.26 -23.26
N ILE A 42 -49.70 12.69 -23.97
CA ILE A 42 -49.81 13.49 -25.20
C ILE A 42 -50.63 12.75 -26.25
N LYS A 43 -50.39 11.45 -26.44
CA LYS A 43 -51.17 10.63 -27.40
C LYS A 43 -52.63 10.56 -27.01
N LEU A 44 -52.93 10.34 -25.72
CA LEU A 44 -54.29 10.21 -25.22
C LEU A 44 -55.06 11.54 -25.29
N ASP A 45 -54.43 12.62 -24.83
CA ASP A 45 -55.02 13.96 -24.82
C ASP A 45 -55.20 14.49 -26.24
N GLY A 46 -54.21 14.28 -27.10
CA GLY A 46 -54.30 14.59 -28.53
C GLY A 46 -55.44 13.85 -29.22
N ALA A 47 -55.63 12.55 -28.91
CA ALA A 47 -56.75 11.77 -29.44
C ALA A 47 -58.13 12.27 -28.94
N ARG A 48 -58.18 12.95 -27.79
CA ARG A 48 -59.38 13.57 -27.22
C ARG A 48 -59.58 15.03 -27.66
N GLY A 49 -58.66 15.58 -28.45
CA GLY A 49 -58.69 16.99 -28.87
C GLY A 49 -58.32 17.98 -27.77
N ALA A 50 -57.65 17.54 -26.70
CA ALA A 50 -57.15 18.40 -25.64
C ALA A 50 -55.79 19.04 -26.03
N ASP A 51 -55.43 20.15 -25.36
CA ASP A 51 -54.16 20.84 -25.60
C ASP A 51 -52.98 20.09 -25.00
N THR A 52 -51.97 19.80 -25.84
CA THR A 52 -50.77 19.02 -25.48
C THR A 52 -49.50 19.85 -25.42
N LYS A 53 -49.53 21.15 -25.77
CA LYS A 53 -48.31 21.95 -25.99
C LYS A 53 -47.35 21.93 -24.80
N LYS A 54 -47.86 22.18 -23.59
CA LYS A 54 -47.05 22.19 -22.37
C LYS A 54 -46.39 20.84 -22.10
N LYS A 55 -47.09 19.73 -22.38
CA LYS A 55 -46.55 18.38 -22.19
C LYS A 55 -45.47 18.06 -23.22
N GLN A 56 -45.60 18.57 -24.44
CA GLN A 56 -44.58 18.45 -25.48
C GLN A 56 -43.31 19.22 -25.11
N GLU A 57 -43.46 20.45 -24.61
CA GLU A 57 -42.34 21.24 -24.09
C GLU A 57 -41.63 20.52 -22.92
N GLU A 58 -42.39 19.99 -21.97
CA GLU A 58 -41.84 19.23 -20.84
C GLU A 58 -41.14 17.93 -21.29
N LEU A 59 -41.69 17.24 -22.28
CA LEU A 59 -41.09 16.03 -22.85
C LEU A 59 -39.73 16.35 -23.49
N GLU A 60 -39.65 17.41 -24.30
CA GLU A 60 -38.40 17.84 -24.92
C GLU A 60 -37.35 18.24 -23.87
N GLU A 61 -37.75 19.00 -22.84
CA GLU A 61 -36.85 19.38 -21.75
C GLU A 61 -36.35 18.15 -20.98
N THR A 62 -37.24 17.20 -20.69
CA THR A 62 -36.90 15.95 -20.01
C THR A 62 -35.92 15.12 -20.83
N GLN A 63 -36.16 14.95 -22.13
CA GLN A 63 -35.27 14.23 -23.04
C GLN A 63 -33.91 14.92 -23.17
N LYS A 64 -33.88 16.25 -23.28
CA LYS A 64 -32.66 17.03 -23.35
C LYS A 64 -31.81 16.85 -22.10
N LYS A 65 -32.39 17.00 -20.92
CA LYS A 65 -31.69 16.77 -19.64
C LYS A 65 -31.20 15.33 -19.50
N ALA A 66 -31.97 14.34 -19.95
CA ALA A 66 -31.54 12.94 -19.94
C ALA A 66 -30.33 12.69 -20.87
N ALA A 67 -30.27 13.38 -22.02
CA ALA A 67 -29.12 13.36 -22.92
C ALA A 67 -27.90 14.04 -22.30
N GLU A 68 -28.06 15.22 -21.67
CA GLU A 68 -27.00 15.93 -20.95
C GLU A 68 -26.43 15.09 -19.80
N LEU A 69 -27.28 14.41 -19.03
CA LEU A 69 -26.88 13.45 -17.99
C LEU A 69 -26.10 12.28 -18.58
N THR A 70 -26.49 11.77 -19.75
CA THR A 70 -25.77 10.70 -20.44
C THR A 70 -24.37 11.16 -20.82
N GLN A 71 -24.23 12.37 -21.40
CA GLN A 71 -22.93 12.94 -21.74
C GLN A 71 -22.05 13.15 -20.50
N THR A 72 -22.63 13.68 -19.42
CA THR A 72 -21.93 13.86 -18.14
C THR A 72 -21.45 12.53 -17.58
N THR A 73 -22.30 11.49 -17.62
CA THR A 73 -21.95 10.13 -17.17
C THR A 73 -20.77 9.57 -17.97
N VAL A 74 -20.79 9.75 -19.29
CA VAL A 74 -19.70 9.31 -20.17
C VAL A 74 -18.41 10.04 -19.83
N ASN A 75 -18.45 11.36 -19.61
CA ASN A 75 -17.29 12.16 -19.24
C ASN A 75 -16.71 11.72 -17.88
N THR A 76 -17.55 11.56 -16.85
CA THR A 76 -17.12 11.10 -15.52
C THR A 76 -16.44 9.73 -15.56
N LEU A 77 -16.94 8.80 -16.39
CA LEU A 77 -16.32 7.49 -16.58
C LEU A 77 -15.04 7.57 -17.41
N ALA A 78 -14.97 8.47 -18.40
CA ALA A 78 -13.77 8.70 -19.20
C ALA A 78 -12.63 9.26 -18.34
N GLU A 79 -12.90 10.29 -17.54
CA GLU A 79 -11.93 10.86 -16.60
C GLU A 79 -11.39 9.80 -15.63
N ALA A 80 -12.26 8.98 -15.06
CA ALA A 80 -11.86 7.87 -14.18
C ALA A 80 -10.95 6.85 -14.89
N ASN A 81 -11.23 6.54 -16.16
CA ASN A 81 -10.40 5.64 -16.95
C ASN A 81 -9.03 6.25 -17.28
N GLU A 82 -8.99 7.54 -17.62
CA GLU A 82 -7.73 8.25 -17.85
C GLU A 82 -6.86 8.27 -16.59
N ASP A 83 -7.45 8.57 -15.44
CA ASP A 83 -6.75 8.63 -14.17
C ASP A 83 -6.21 7.27 -13.74
N LEU A 84 -6.94 6.18 -14.00
CA LEU A 84 -6.45 4.81 -13.79
C LEU A 84 -5.26 4.49 -14.71
N GLN A 85 -5.31 4.91 -15.98
CA GLN A 85 -4.19 4.69 -16.90
C GLN A 85 -2.95 5.48 -16.51
N LYS A 86 -3.11 6.74 -16.08
CA LYS A 86 -2.01 7.59 -15.59
C LYS A 86 -1.40 6.98 -14.33
N ALA A 87 -2.23 6.65 -13.34
CA ALA A 87 -1.81 5.98 -12.12
C ALA A 87 -1.06 4.67 -12.41
N ALA A 88 -1.52 3.89 -13.39
CA ALA A 88 -0.86 2.65 -13.77
C ALA A 88 0.51 2.82 -14.42
N LYS A 89 0.72 3.92 -15.15
CA LYS A 89 2.03 4.27 -15.70
C LYS A 89 2.96 4.75 -14.58
N GLU A 90 2.48 5.68 -13.77
CA GLU A 90 3.24 6.23 -12.63
C GLU A 90 3.67 5.16 -11.64
N ASP A 91 2.76 4.25 -11.29
CA ASP A 91 3.05 3.12 -10.41
C ASP A 91 4.18 2.23 -10.95
N LYS A 92 4.18 1.96 -12.26
CA LYS A 92 5.27 1.18 -12.89
C LYS A 92 6.60 1.92 -12.84
N GLU A 93 6.61 3.24 -13.06
CA GLU A 93 7.82 4.04 -12.98
C GLU A 93 8.38 4.08 -11.55
N VAL A 94 7.51 4.27 -10.55
CA VAL A 94 7.89 4.23 -9.13
C VAL A 94 8.47 2.87 -8.77
N GLN A 95 7.81 1.77 -9.14
CA GLN A 95 8.32 0.42 -8.87
C GLN A 95 9.68 0.15 -9.54
N ARG A 96 9.92 0.68 -10.74
CA ARG A 96 11.23 0.58 -11.41
C ARG A 96 12.30 1.37 -10.66
N ALA A 97 11.98 2.60 -10.25
CA ALA A 97 12.89 3.45 -9.49
C ALA A 97 13.25 2.83 -8.13
N GLU A 98 12.27 2.29 -7.41
CA GLU A 98 12.46 1.59 -6.14
C GLU A 98 13.39 0.37 -6.30
N LYS A 99 13.16 -0.48 -7.29
CA LYS A 99 14.02 -1.63 -7.58
C LYS A 99 15.46 -1.22 -7.94
N ALA A 100 15.62 -0.14 -8.72
CA ALA A 100 16.93 0.38 -9.07
C ALA A 100 17.67 0.93 -7.84
N ALA A 101 16.96 1.63 -6.95
CA ALA A 101 17.52 2.14 -5.70
C ALA A 101 17.92 1.00 -4.75
N GLU A 102 17.08 -0.03 -4.63
CA GLU A 102 17.36 -1.22 -3.84
C GLU A 102 18.62 -1.95 -4.34
N LYS A 103 18.74 -2.14 -5.66
CA LYS A 103 19.93 -2.75 -6.28
C LYS A 103 21.20 -1.96 -5.97
N LYS A 104 21.17 -0.62 -6.11
CA LYS A 104 22.32 0.24 -5.77
C LYS A 104 22.71 0.16 -4.30
N LYS A 105 21.72 0.09 -3.40
CA LYS A 105 21.97 -0.04 -1.96
C LYS A 105 22.61 -1.40 -1.63
N ALA A 106 22.13 -2.48 -2.24
CA ALA A 106 22.69 -3.81 -2.09
C ALA A 106 24.14 -3.90 -2.60
N GLU A 107 24.42 -3.29 -3.76
CA GLU A 107 25.76 -3.27 -4.36
C GLU A 107 26.78 -2.53 -3.48
N LYS A 108 26.43 -1.32 -2.99
CA LYS A 108 27.27 -0.57 -2.04
C LYS A 108 27.54 -1.35 -0.75
N ALA A 109 26.53 -2.06 -0.23
CA ALA A 109 26.69 -2.87 0.97
C ALA A 109 27.64 -4.07 0.73
N ALA A 110 27.56 -4.71 -0.44
CA ALA A 110 28.44 -5.80 -0.82
C ALA A 110 29.90 -5.32 -1.03
N GLU A 111 30.08 -4.16 -1.65
CA GLU A 111 31.40 -3.54 -1.84
C GLU A 111 32.05 -3.20 -0.49
N LYS A 112 31.30 -2.57 0.42
CA LYS A 112 31.78 -2.27 1.78
C LYS A 112 32.23 -3.54 2.53
N LYS A 113 31.43 -4.61 2.48
CA LYS A 113 31.79 -5.91 3.08
C LYS A 113 33.05 -6.53 2.47
N ARG A 114 33.24 -6.41 1.16
CA ARG A 114 34.44 -6.90 0.48
C ARG A 114 35.68 -6.10 0.84
N ALA A 115 35.56 -4.77 0.96
CA ALA A 115 36.64 -3.90 1.38
C ALA A 115 37.07 -4.18 2.83
N GLU A 116 36.11 -4.35 3.75
CA GLU A 116 36.36 -4.73 5.14
C GLU A 116 37.05 -6.10 5.24
N LYS A 117 36.62 -7.08 4.43
CA LYS A 117 37.24 -8.41 4.39
C LYS A 117 38.69 -8.36 3.90
N LYS A 118 38.96 -7.63 2.81
CA LYS A 118 40.33 -7.45 2.29
C LYS A 118 41.24 -6.74 3.29
N ALA A 119 40.74 -5.69 3.95
CA ALA A 119 41.50 -4.97 4.96
C ALA A 119 41.79 -5.84 6.21
N ALA A 120 40.92 -6.79 6.54
CA ALA A 120 41.18 -7.77 7.59
C ALA A 120 42.22 -8.82 7.16
N GLU A 121 42.14 -9.32 5.93
CA GLU A 121 43.13 -10.27 5.37
C GLU A 121 44.53 -9.65 5.31
N GLU A 122 44.69 -8.40 4.83
CA GLU A 122 45.97 -7.69 4.80
C GLU A 122 46.56 -7.44 6.20
N ARG A 123 45.71 -7.26 7.22
CA ARG A 123 46.16 -7.12 8.62
C ARG A 123 46.66 -8.44 9.21
N ILE A 124 46.05 -9.57 8.82
CA ILE A 124 46.48 -10.90 9.25
C ILE A 124 47.82 -11.26 8.58
N GLU A 125 47.97 -10.94 7.29
CA GLU A 125 49.21 -11.19 6.54
C GLU A 125 50.40 -10.38 7.09
N LYS A 126 50.21 -9.08 7.38
CA LYS A 126 51.24 -8.26 8.04
C LYS A 126 51.61 -8.72 9.45
N ALA A 127 50.67 -9.30 10.20
CA ALA A 127 50.95 -9.85 11.53
C ALA A 127 51.73 -11.19 11.48
N ALA A 128 51.62 -11.91 10.36
CA ALA A 128 52.39 -13.14 10.12
C ALA A 128 53.86 -12.83 9.73
N GLU A 129 54.12 -11.77 8.96
CA GLU A 129 55.48 -11.36 8.57
C GLU A 129 56.31 -10.79 9.72
N THR A 130 55.68 -10.23 10.77
CA THR A 130 56.39 -9.76 11.98
C THR A 130 56.85 -10.86 12.93
N ASN A 131 56.55 -12.14 12.67
CA ASN A 131 56.90 -13.27 13.55
C ASN A 131 57.94 -14.24 12.96
N ALA A 132 58.73 -13.82 11.97
CA ALA A 132 59.82 -14.62 11.42
C ALA A 132 61.19 -14.29 12.06
N SER A 133 61.26 -14.24 13.40
CA SER A 133 62.52 -14.40 14.15
C SER A 133 62.23 -14.66 15.63
N GLU A 134 61.85 -15.89 15.98
CA GLU A 134 62.44 -16.57 17.14
C GLU A 134 62.02 -18.05 17.11
N ASN A 135 62.98 -18.92 16.80
CA ASN A 135 62.89 -20.34 17.07
C ASN A 135 63.95 -20.66 18.13
N VAL A 136 63.53 -20.84 19.38
CA VAL A 136 64.25 -21.63 20.39
C VAL A 136 63.19 -22.41 21.20
N GLU A 137 63.09 -23.71 20.91
CA GLU A 137 62.53 -24.74 21.80
C GLU A 137 63.55 -25.14 22.88
N PRO A 138 63.23 -25.99 23.88
CA PRO A 138 62.03 -26.04 24.73
C PRO A 138 62.43 -26.23 26.23
N ALA A 139 61.56 -25.92 27.19
CA ALA A 139 61.70 -26.45 28.56
C ALA A 139 60.36 -26.51 29.30
N ASP A 140 59.98 -27.75 29.61
CA ASP A 140 59.29 -28.25 30.80
C ASP A 140 58.37 -27.33 31.61
N GLY A 141 57.11 -27.75 31.73
CA GLY A 141 56.21 -27.20 32.75
C GLY A 141 54.76 -27.56 32.53
N VAL A 142 54.43 -28.84 32.72
CA VAL A 142 53.06 -29.37 32.81
C VAL A 142 52.20 -28.53 33.77
N HIS A 143 51.06 -28.01 33.29
CA HIS A 143 49.84 -27.96 34.08
C HIS A 143 48.60 -28.08 33.18
N VAL A 144 48.10 -29.30 33.14
CA VAL A 144 46.76 -29.67 32.68
C VAL A 144 45.74 -29.14 33.69
N VAL A 145 44.78 -28.33 33.25
CA VAL A 145 43.42 -28.38 33.83
C VAL A 145 42.39 -28.30 32.69
N SER A 146 41.50 -29.28 32.74
CA SER A 146 40.52 -29.67 31.76
C SER A 146 39.25 -28.80 31.78
N SER A 147 38.64 -28.66 30.59
CA SER A 147 37.20 -28.70 30.26
C SER A 147 36.18 -27.84 31.05
N GLU A 148 35.42 -26.98 30.34
CA GLU A 148 34.05 -27.27 29.84
C GLU A 148 33.15 -26.00 29.69
N VAL A 149 32.86 -25.65 28.43
CA VAL A 149 31.55 -25.29 27.80
C VAL A 149 30.56 -24.26 28.41
N LYS A 150 30.24 -23.26 27.54
CA LYS A 150 29.01 -22.45 27.33
C LYS A 150 28.39 -21.66 28.50
N SER A 151 28.14 -20.36 28.26
CA SER A 151 26.79 -19.85 27.96
C SER A 151 26.75 -18.36 27.58
N ILE A 152 26.29 -18.13 26.34
CA ILE A 152 25.33 -17.11 25.84
C ILE A 152 25.58 -15.62 26.15
N ASP A 153 25.89 -14.91 25.06
CA ASP A 153 25.88 -13.45 24.90
C ASP A 153 24.58 -12.79 25.35
N THR A 154 24.66 -11.93 26.37
CA THR A 154 23.69 -10.85 26.57
C THR A 154 24.09 -9.68 25.67
N VAL A 155 23.43 -9.53 24.53
CA VAL A 155 23.55 -8.32 23.71
C VAL A 155 22.68 -7.23 24.32
N SER A 156 23.31 -6.26 24.97
CA SER A 156 22.68 -4.98 25.31
C SER A 156 22.43 -4.20 24.02
N ILE A 157 21.17 -3.98 23.65
CA ILE A 157 20.81 -3.07 22.56
C ILE A 157 20.37 -1.75 23.19
N ASP A 158 21.26 -0.75 23.14
CA ASP A 158 20.89 0.63 23.43
C ASP A 158 20.07 1.19 22.25
N ILE A 159 18.76 1.30 22.44
CA ILE A 159 17.88 2.05 21.54
C ILE A 159 17.78 3.47 22.10
N VAL A 160 18.65 4.36 21.63
CA VAL A 160 18.44 5.81 21.78
C VAL A 160 17.46 6.25 20.70
N SER A 161 16.19 6.35 21.06
CA SER A 161 15.19 7.05 20.25
C SER A 161 14.68 8.24 21.04
N GLU A 162 15.06 9.43 20.57
CA GLU A 162 14.51 10.70 21.02
C GLU A 162 12.98 10.69 20.94
N GLY A 163 12.31 11.00 22.05
CA GLY A 163 11.05 11.76 22.00
C GLY A 163 9.71 11.00 21.98
N VAL A 164 9.60 9.76 22.46
CA VAL A 164 8.26 9.18 22.76
C VAL A 164 8.24 8.47 24.11
N SER A 165 7.59 9.09 25.09
CA SER A 165 7.26 8.51 26.38
C SER A 165 6.10 7.53 26.24
N VAL A 166 6.39 6.22 26.30
CA VAL A 166 5.36 5.18 26.46
C VAL A 166 5.46 4.62 27.87
N SER A 167 4.41 4.86 28.66
CA SER A 167 4.23 4.30 30.01
C SER A 167 4.23 2.78 29.95
N SER A 168 5.24 2.13 30.57
CA SER A 168 5.38 0.68 30.64
C SER A 168 4.46 0.11 31.72
N GLY A 169 3.24 -0.26 31.33
CA GLY A 169 2.40 -1.16 32.12
C GLY A 169 2.97 -2.58 32.05
N THR A 170 3.32 -3.18 33.19
CA THR A 170 3.71 -4.59 33.27
C THR A 170 2.48 -5.48 33.08
N VAL A 171 2.46 -6.28 32.01
CA VAL A 171 1.49 -7.37 31.87
C VAL A 171 2.09 -8.61 32.52
N THR A 172 1.66 -8.89 33.75
CA THR A 172 1.91 -10.18 34.40
C THR A 172 0.89 -11.19 33.89
N VAL A 173 1.34 -12.13 33.07
CA VAL A 173 0.54 -13.29 32.68
C VAL A 173 0.55 -14.30 33.84
N SER A 174 -0.55 -14.34 34.60
CA SER A 174 -0.77 -15.33 35.66
C SER A 174 -1.49 -16.55 35.10
N THR A 175 -0.75 -17.64 34.89
CA THR A 175 -1.27 -18.97 34.56
C THR A 175 -1.93 -19.63 35.78
N GLY A 176 -3.27 -19.68 35.77
CA GLY A 176 -4.12 -20.78 36.30
C GLY A 176 -4.28 -20.99 37.83
N LYS A 177 -5.52 -20.85 38.34
CA LYS A 177 -6.32 -21.94 38.98
C LYS A 177 -7.61 -21.43 39.66
N ASN A 178 -8.66 -22.21 39.41
CA ASN A 178 -9.90 -22.47 40.17
C ASN A 178 -11.05 -21.45 40.25
N VAL A 179 -12.22 -22.02 39.91
CA VAL A 179 -13.59 -21.53 40.00
C VAL A 179 -14.05 -21.51 41.46
N ASP A 180 -14.74 -20.45 41.86
CA ASP A 180 -15.70 -20.51 42.95
C ASP A 180 -16.92 -19.64 42.59
N VAL A 181 -18.03 -20.31 42.25
CA VAL A 181 -19.34 -19.68 42.05
C VAL A 181 -20.02 -19.72 43.41
N LYS A 182 -20.20 -18.55 44.03
CA LYS A 182 -20.97 -18.42 45.27
C LYS A 182 -22.44 -18.26 44.93
N ALA A 183 -23.25 -19.16 45.50
CA ALA A 183 -24.71 -19.17 45.47
C ALA A 183 -25.35 -17.95 46.16
#